data_AF-A0A1H4GRD8-F1
#
_entry.id   AF-A0A1H4GRD8-F1
#
_cell.length_a   1.000
_cell.length_b   1.000
_cell.length_c   1.000
_cell.angle_alpha   90.00
_cell.angle_beta   90.00
_cell.angle_gamma   90.00
#
_symmetry.space_group_name_H-M   'P 1'
#
loop_
_entity.id
_entity.type
_entity.pdbx_description
1 polymer ?
#
loop_
_entity_poly.entity_id
_entity_poly.type
_entity_poly.pdbx_seq_one_letter_code
_entity_poly.pdbx_strand_id
1 'polypeptide(L)'
;MAASSDTASAEQIAHDMAISKSTIFYNISGLIKNGADDGQLTLSTSGRVVDSSFDIFKNAFEREATQLDEKRLSLYNSEKAKGTDPLQILAMMIDFTNSNASGIYREATGQGWFGKSEG
;
A
#
# COMPACT_ATOMS: atom_id res chain seq x y z
N MET A 1 -6.44 4.78 32.54
CA MET A 1 -6.59 5.47 31.25
C MET A 1 -5.60 4.86 30.29
N ALA A 2 -6.06 3.99 29.38
CA ALA A 2 -5.21 3.28 28.41
C ALA A 2 -5.94 3.14 27.05
N ALA A 3 -7.27 3.01 27.07
CA ALA A 3 -8.10 2.91 25.86
C ALA A 3 -8.07 4.14 24.94
N SER A 4 -7.85 5.36 25.46
CA SER A 4 -7.83 6.58 24.62
C SER A 4 -6.60 6.68 23.72
N SER A 5 -5.48 6.05 24.11
CA SER A 5 -4.26 6.04 23.31
C SER A 5 -4.44 5.13 22.09
N ASP A 6 -5.06 3.97 22.27
CA ASP A 6 -5.28 2.99 21.19
C ASP A 6 -6.29 3.50 20.16
N THR A 7 -7.38 4.15 20.61
CA THR A 7 -8.39 4.70 19.70
C THR A 7 -7.84 5.89 18.90
N ALA A 8 -7.09 6.79 19.53
CA ALA A 8 -6.49 7.93 18.84
C ALA A 8 -5.41 7.50 17.83
N SER A 9 -4.59 6.51 18.20
CA SER A 9 -3.62 5.91 17.28
C SER A 9 -4.30 5.16 16.14
N ALA A 10 -5.36 4.39 16.41
CA ALA A 10 -6.12 3.68 15.37
C ALA A 10 -6.78 4.65 14.39
N GLU A 11 -7.36 5.75 14.87
CA GLU A 11 -7.92 6.81 14.03
C GLU A 11 -6.85 7.46 13.16
N GLN A 12 -5.67 7.77 13.72
CA GLN A 12 -4.58 8.34 12.95
C GLN A 12 -4.10 7.38 11.86
N ILE A 13 -3.91 6.09 12.19
CA ILE A 13 -3.48 5.08 11.20
C ILE A 13 -4.55 4.90 10.12
N ALA A 14 -5.84 4.82 10.50
CA ALA A 14 -6.94 4.70 9.54
C ALA A 14 -7.01 5.92 8.62
N HIS A 15 -6.92 7.13 9.16
CA HIS A 15 -6.87 8.35 8.37
C HIS A 15 -5.67 8.36 7.42
N ASP A 16 -4.46 8.10 7.93
CA ASP A 16 -3.23 8.10 7.13
C ASP A 16 -3.30 7.04 6.03
N MET A 17 -3.85 5.87 6.31
CA MET A 17 -4.05 4.82 5.31
C MET A 17 -5.06 5.22 4.23
N ALA A 18 -6.06 6.05 4.57
CA ALA A 18 -7.11 6.52 3.67
C ALA A 18 -6.62 7.63 2.73
N ILE A 19 -5.78 8.54 3.24
CA ILE A 19 -5.30 9.70 2.46
C ILE A 19 -3.97 9.45 1.75
N SER A 20 -3.20 8.44 2.19
CA SER A 20 -1.90 8.12 1.60
C SER A 20 -2.08 7.50 0.22
N LYS A 21 -1.42 8.10 -0.77
CA LYS A 21 -1.35 7.54 -2.11
C LYS A 21 -0.41 6.34 -2.15
N SER A 22 -0.84 5.30 -2.84
CA SER A 22 -0.04 4.12 -3.09
C SER A 22 1.14 4.44 -4.02
N THR A 23 2.31 3.87 -3.73
CA THR A 23 3.54 4.11 -4.48
C THR A 23 4.32 2.82 -4.72
N ILE A 24 5.16 2.81 -5.75
CA ILE A 24 6.04 1.69 -6.09
C ILE A 24 7.28 1.75 -5.18
N PHE A 25 7.64 0.63 -4.57
CA PHE A 25 8.89 0.52 -3.81
C PHE A 25 10.02 -0.01 -4.69
N TYR A 26 11.03 0.84 -4.90
CA TYR A 26 12.22 0.52 -5.68
C TYR A 26 13.42 0.17 -4.80
N ASN A 27 14.20 -0.79 -5.27
CA ASN A 27 15.49 -1.16 -4.72
C ASN A 27 16.60 -0.57 -5.60
N ILE A 28 17.30 0.41 -5.03
CA ILE A 28 18.40 1.15 -5.66
C ILE A 28 19.79 0.56 -5.31
N SER A 29 19.85 -0.57 -4.60
CA SER A 29 21.13 -1.15 -4.14
C SER A 29 22.09 -1.46 -5.29
N GLY A 30 21.56 -1.85 -6.45
CA GLY A 30 22.35 -2.08 -7.67
C GLY A 30 23.01 -0.81 -8.19
N LEU A 31 22.26 0.30 -8.22
CA LEU A 31 22.75 1.63 -8.61
C LEU A 31 23.84 2.13 -7.66
N ILE A 32 23.69 1.90 -6.35
CA ILE A 32 24.68 2.32 -5.35
C ILE A 32 25.98 1.52 -5.50
N LYS A 33 25.90 0.20 -5.71
CA LYS A 33 27.07 -0.68 -5.75
C LYS A 33 27.88 -0.55 -7.03
N ASN A 34 27.19 -0.43 -8.17
CA ASN A 34 27.83 -0.51 -9.48
C ASN A 34 27.88 0.85 -10.21
N GLY A 35 27.28 1.91 -9.65
CA GLY A 35 27.14 3.20 -10.32
C GLY A 35 25.86 3.28 -11.16
N ALA A 36 25.49 4.49 -11.59
CA ALA A 36 24.23 4.72 -12.32
C ALA A 36 24.23 4.11 -13.74
N ASP A 37 25.40 4.00 -14.36
CA ASP A 37 25.53 3.50 -15.74
C ASP A 37 25.51 1.96 -15.82
N ASP A 38 26.03 1.27 -14.80
CA ASP A 38 26.16 -0.20 -14.75
C ASP A 38 25.25 -0.87 -13.71
N GLY A 39 24.56 -0.07 -12.89
CA GLY A 39 23.67 -0.54 -11.84
C GLY A 39 22.26 -0.79 -12.34
N GLN A 40 21.59 -1.77 -11.74
CA GLN A 40 20.20 -2.10 -12.07
C GLN A 40 19.24 -1.57 -11.02
N LEU A 41 18.20 -0.87 -11.47
CA LEU A 41 17.04 -0.53 -10.66
C LEU A 41 16.05 -1.70 -10.68
N THR A 42 15.58 -2.12 -9.51
CA THR A 42 14.62 -3.22 -9.38
C THR A 42 13.47 -2.84 -8.45
N LEU A 43 12.38 -3.60 -8.45
CA LEU A 43 11.37 -3.52 -7.39
C LEU A 43 11.91 -4.14 -6.10
N SER A 44 11.67 -3.49 -4.96
CA SER A 44 12.11 -3.96 -3.63
C SER A 44 11.46 -5.26 -3.19
N THR A 45 10.35 -5.61 -3.81
CA THR A 45 9.39 -6.64 -3.44
C THR A 45 9.61 -7.92 -4.24
N SER A 46 9.63 -7.81 -5.57
CA SER A 46 9.76 -8.93 -6.50
C SER A 46 11.14 -9.05 -7.13
N GLY A 47 11.97 -7.99 -7.06
CA GLY A 47 13.22 -7.92 -7.81
C GLY A 47 13.03 -7.69 -9.31
N ARG A 48 11.79 -7.43 -9.79
CA ARG A 48 11.54 -7.08 -11.20
C ARG A 48 12.45 -5.93 -11.62
N VAL A 49 13.12 -6.10 -12.76
CA VAL A 49 13.97 -5.09 -13.36
C VAL A 49 13.12 -3.94 -13.90
N VAL A 50 13.54 -2.70 -13.62
CA VAL A 50 13.00 -1.50 -14.24
C VAL A 50 13.74 -1.27 -15.55
N ASP A 51 13.18 -1.79 -16.64
CA ASP A 51 13.69 -1.66 -18.01
C ASP A 51 12.71 -0.86 -18.90
N SER A 52 12.97 -0.81 -20.21
CA SER A 52 12.12 -0.09 -21.17
C SER A 52 10.68 -0.63 -21.28
N SER A 53 10.41 -1.86 -20.82
CA SER A 53 9.06 -2.43 -20.78
C SER A 53 8.31 -2.09 -19.48
N PHE A 54 9.01 -1.52 -18.49
CA PHE A 54 8.46 -1.22 -17.17
C PHE A 54 7.34 -0.18 -17.21
N ASP A 55 7.28 0.68 -18.23
CA ASP A 55 6.23 1.69 -18.37
C ASP A 55 4.83 1.06 -18.44
N ILE A 56 4.69 -0.13 -19.05
CA ILE A 56 3.41 -0.84 -19.11
C ILE A 56 2.97 -1.27 -17.71
N PHE A 57 3.92 -1.80 -16.93
CA PHE A 57 3.69 -2.18 -15.54
C PHE A 57 3.35 -0.97 -14.66
N LYS A 58 4.12 0.12 -14.79
CA LYS A 58 3.90 1.37 -14.05
C LYS A 58 2.52 1.96 -14.32
N ASN A 59 2.11 2.04 -15.59
CA ASN A 59 0.79 2.57 -15.97
C ASN A 59 -0.36 1.69 -15.45
N ALA A 60 -0.19 0.36 -15.47
CA ALA A 60 -1.17 -0.55 -14.90
C ALA A 60 -1.27 -0.37 -13.37
N PHE A 61 -0.12 -0.25 -12.68
CA PHE A 61 -0.06 0.03 -11.26
C PHE A 61 -0.77 1.35 -10.92
N GLU A 62 -0.43 2.46 -11.59
CA GLU A 62 -1.00 3.78 -11.29
C GLU A 62 -2.53 3.80 -11.41
N ARG A 63 -3.07 3.12 -12.42
CA ARG A 63 -4.52 2.98 -12.61
C ARG A 63 -5.15 2.20 -11.45
N GLU A 64 -4.58 1.06 -11.09
CA GLU A 64 -5.14 0.19 -10.04
C GLU A 64 -4.98 0.80 -8.64
N ALA A 65 -3.83 1.43 -8.38
CA ALA A 65 -3.54 2.18 -7.17
C ALA A 65 -4.55 3.31 -6.96
N THR A 66 -4.79 4.13 -7.98
CA THR A 66 -5.75 5.24 -7.91
C THR A 66 -7.15 4.73 -7.53
N GLN A 67 -7.62 3.67 -8.19
CA GLN A 67 -8.92 3.08 -7.90
C GLN A 67 -9.02 2.51 -6.48
N LEU A 68 -7.95 1.87 -6.00
CA LEU A 68 -7.93 1.31 -4.65
C LEU A 68 -7.89 2.40 -3.58
N ASP A 69 -7.06 3.43 -3.78
CA ASP A 69 -6.93 4.57 -2.87
C ASP A 69 -8.25 5.35 -2.76
N GLU A 70 -8.94 5.62 -3.89
CA GLU A 70 -10.25 6.26 -3.90
C GLU A 70 -11.30 5.48 -3.13
N LYS A 71 -11.36 4.15 -3.34
CA LYS A 71 -12.30 3.29 -2.61
C LYS A 71 -11.97 3.22 -1.13
N ARG A 72 -10.69 3.19 -0.77
CA ARG A 72 -10.24 3.17 0.62
C ARG A 72 -10.60 4.47 1.34
N LEU A 73 -10.42 5.61 0.69
CA LEU A 73 -10.86 6.91 1.20
C LEU A 73 -12.39 6.98 1.36
N SER A 74 -13.14 6.46 0.38
CA SER A 74 -14.60 6.40 0.45
C SER A 74 -15.09 5.53 1.61
N LEU A 75 -14.47 4.37 1.83
CA LEU A 75 -14.76 3.49 2.96
C LEU A 75 -14.53 4.20 4.30
N TYR A 76 -13.36 4.80 4.49
CA TYR A 76 -13.02 5.55 5.70
C TYR A 76 -14.04 6.67 5.98
N ASN A 77 -14.33 7.51 4.98
CA ASN A 77 -15.28 8.62 5.14
C ASN A 77 -16.70 8.13 5.46
N SER A 78 -17.14 7.04 4.83
CA SER A 78 -18.47 6.45 5.08
C SER A 78 -18.59 5.91 6.49
N GLU A 79 -17.60 5.15 6.97
CA GLU A 79 -17.63 4.58 8.32
C GLU A 79 -17.44 5.66 9.40
N LYS A 80 -16.58 6.64 9.15
CA LYS A 80 -16.42 7.80 10.05
C LYS A 80 -17.73 8.58 10.21
N ALA A 81 -18.48 8.78 9.13
CA ALA A 81 -19.78 9.46 9.18
C ALA A 81 -20.85 8.69 9.99
N LYS A 82 -20.71 7.36 10.10
CA LYS A 82 -21.60 6.52 10.93
C LYS A 82 -21.22 6.55 12.42
N GLY A 83 -20.05 7.09 12.77
CA GLY A 83 -19.51 7.00 14.12
C GLY A 83 -18.96 5.61 14.46
N THR A 84 -18.55 4.84 13.44
CA THR A 84 -17.91 3.53 13.63
C THR A 84 -16.63 3.69 14.47
N ASP A 85 -16.37 2.73 15.36
CA ASP A 85 -15.17 2.75 16.21
C ASP A 85 -13.88 2.77 15.35
N PRO A 86 -12.90 3.65 15.63
CA PRO A 86 -11.69 3.75 14.80
C PRO A 86 -10.89 2.47 14.63
N LEU A 87 -10.87 1.57 15.63
CA LEU A 87 -10.20 0.29 15.50
C LEU A 87 -10.93 -0.62 14.52
N GLN A 88 -12.26 -0.57 14.49
CA GLN A 88 -13.06 -1.28 13.49
C GLN A 88 -12.85 -0.70 12.08
N ILE A 89 -12.79 0.63 11.95
CA ILE A 89 -12.49 1.28 10.66
C ILE A 89 -11.12 0.81 10.15
N LEU A 90 -10.09 0.83 11.00
CA LEU A 90 -8.75 0.37 10.65
C LEU A 90 -8.75 -1.09 10.19
N ALA A 91 -9.44 -1.99 10.92
CA ALA A 91 -9.55 -3.39 10.54
C ALA A 91 -10.24 -3.56 9.17
N MET A 92 -11.37 -2.86 8.94
CA MET A 92 -12.08 -2.89 7.66
C MET A 92 -11.20 -2.40 6.50
N MET A 93 -10.38 -1.36 6.72
CA MET A 93 -9.49 -0.82 5.70
C MET A 93 -8.36 -1.78 5.34
N ILE A 94 -7.79 -2.47 6.34
CA ILE A 94 -6.78 -3.51 6.15
C ILE A 94 -7.38 -4.67 5.35
N ASP A 95 -8.54 -5.19 5.77
CA ASP A 95 -9.21 -6.30 5.09
C ASP A 95 -9.63 -5.94 3.66
N PHE A 96 -10.17 -4.73 3.47
CA PHE A 96 -10.51 -4.21 2.16
C PHE A 96 -9.28 -4.15 1.24
N THR A 97 -8.18 -3.59 1.73
CA THR A 97 -6.94 -3.48 0.94
C THR A 97 -6.37 -4.84 0.60
N ASN A 98 -6.31 -5.76 1.58
CA ASN A 98 -5.85 -7.12 1.36
C ASN A 98 -6.72 -7.91 0.39
N SER A 99 -8.03 -7.67 0.36
CA SER A 99 -8.96 -8.39 -0.52
C SER A 99 -8.98 -7.83 -1.94
N ASN A 100 -8.67 -6.54 -2.12
CA ASN A 100 -8.78 -5.85 -3.40
C ASN A 100 -7.42 -5.53 -4.05
N ALA A 101 -6.31 -5.75 -3.34
CA ALA A 101 -4.96 -5.61 -3.90
C ALA A 101 -4.72 -6.65 -5.00
N SER A 102 -4.54 -6.17 -6.23
CA SER A 102 -4.19 -6.97 -7.40
C SER A 102 -2.78 -7.55 -7.30
N GLY A 103 -2.43 -8.47 -8.22
CA GLY A 103 -1.07 -8.97 -8.34
C GLY A 103 -0.04 -7.87 -8.62
N ILE A 104 -0.35 -6.94 -9.53
CA ILE A 104 0.51 -5.79 -9.87
C ILE A 104 0.68 -4.87 -8.67
N TYR A 105 -0.42 -4.57 -7.96
CA TYR A 105 -0.38 -3.72 -6.77
C TYR A 105 0.50 -4.33 -5.67
N ARG A 106 0.32 -5.62 -5.37
CA ARG A 106 1.14 -6.36 -4.40
C ARG A 106 2.60 -6.40 -4.83
N GLU A 107 2.84 -6.65 -6.12
CA GLU A 107 4.19 -6.66 -6.67
C GLU A 107 4.83 -5.27 -6.55
N ALA A 108 4.11 -4.18 -6.78
CA ALA A 108 4.70 -2.84 -6.74
C ALA A 108 4.94 -2.31 -5.32
N THR A 109 4.00 -2.56 -4.41
CA THR A 109 3.95 -1.92 -3.09
C THR A 109 4.34 -2.85 -1.95
N GLY A 110 4.43 -4.16 -2.19
CA GLY A 110 4.58 -5.13 -1.10
C GLY A 110 3.38 -5.16 -0.15
N GLN A 111 2.32 -4.38 -0.41
CA GLN A 111 1.11 -4.40 0.39
C GLN A 111 0.28 -5.65 0.04
N GLY A 112 0.55 -6.72 0.78
CA GLY A 112 -0.47 -7.35 1.61
C GLY A 112 0.01 -7.14 3.05
N TRP A 113 -0.89 -6.82 3.99
CA TRP A 113 -0.51 -6.86 5.40
C TRP A 113 0.14 -8.21 5.66
N PHE A 114 1.34 -8.24 6.25
CA PHE A 114 2.11 -9.44 6.58
C PHE A 114 1.42 -10.29 7.67
N GLY A 115 0.15 -10.61 7.48
CA GLY A 115 -0.52 -11.77 8.06
C GLY A 115 -0.55 -12.85 6.98
N LYS A 116 0.61 -13.46 6.73
CA LYS A 116 0.62 -14.82 6.19
C LYS A 116 -0.09 -15.64 7.27
N SER A 117 -1.39 -15.91 7.13
CA SER A 117 -1.95 -17.06 7.85
C SER A 117 -1.32 -18.26 7.18
N GLU A 118 -0.18 -18.71 7.74
CA GLU A 118 0.34 -20.03 7.44
C GLU A 118 -0.77 -21.02 7.81
N GLY A 119 -1.40 -21.58 6.79
CA GLY A 119 -2.15 -22.82 6.88
C GLY A 119 -1.20 -24.00 6.74
#